data_AF-A0A9D7R348-F1
#
_entry.id   AF-A0A9D7R348-F1
#
_cell.length_a   1.000
_cell.length_b   1.000
_cell.length_c   1.000
_cell.angle_alpha   90.00
_cell.angle_beta   90.00
_cell.angle_gamma   90.00
#
_symmetry.space_group_name_H-M   'P 1'
#
loop_
_entity.id
_entity.type
_entity.pdbx_description
1 polymer ?
#
loop_
_entity_poly.entity_id
_entity_poly.type
_entity_poly.pdbx_seq_one_letter_code
_entity_poly.pdbx_strand_id
1 'polypeptide(L)' 'MKKNFLLLVSSNPFPLPVNQTVSNPKGSGKPNDSHEPYTVKGGSFLCPGNYCVNYRPSVHRGYAYDSGTSNIGFRCVK' A
#
# COMPACT_ATOMS: atom_id res chain seq x y z
N MET A 1 35.28 5.41 12.02
CA MET A 1 34.22 5.66 11.01
C MET A 1 32.89 5.10 11.52
N LYS A 2 32.26 5.80 12.47
CA LYS A 2 30.96 5.41 13.04
C LYS A 2 29.88 6.05 12.18
N LYS A 3 29.54 5.43 11.05
CA LYS A 3 28.37 5.83 10.27
C LYS A 3 27.11 5.33 10.98
N ASN A 4 26.58 6.17 11.87
CA ASN A 4 25.16 6.40 12.09
C ASN A 4 24.20 5.24 11.77
N PHE A 5 24.30 4.15 12.52
CA PHE A 5 23.34 3.05 12.50
C PHE A 5 21.94 3.47 12.99
N LEU A 6 21.78 4.71 13.49
CA LEU A 6 20.56 5.20 14.11
C LEU A 6 19.71 6.15 13.24
N LEU A 7 19.98 6.29 11.93
CA LEU A 7 19.25 7.23 11.05
C LEU A 7 18.68 6.63 9.76
N LEU A 8 18.37 5.33 9.71
CA LEU A 8 17.64 4.73 8.58
C LEU A 8 16.32 4.04 8.97
N VAL A 9 15.71 4.43 10.09
CA VAL A 9 14.26 4.20 10.32
C VAL A 9 13.43 5.44 9.88
N SER A 10 14.07 6.43 9.25
CA SER A 10 13.48 7.70 8.83
C SER A 10 12.81 7.66 7.45
N SER A 11 11.81 6.80 7.24
CA SER A 11 10.88 6.96 6.10
C SER A 11 9.46 6.45 6.31
N ASN A 12 9.04 6.22 7.56
CA ASN A 12 7.62 6.20 7.93
C ASN A 12 7.29 7.47 8.71
N PRO A 13 6.82 8.56 8.07
CA PRO A 13 6.41 9.77 8.76
C PRO A 13 4.94 9.67 9.18
N PHE A 14 4.49 8.52 9.69
CA PHE A 14 3.16 8.43 10.32
C PHE A 14 3.34 8.19 11.82
N PRO A 15 3.63 9.25 12.61
CA PRO A 15 3.24 9.24 14.01
C PRO A 15 1.71 9.20 14.02
N LEU A 16 1.14 7.99 14.00
CA LEU A 16 -0.28 7.85 14.30
C LEU A 16 -0.47 8.41 15.72
N PRO A 17 -1.43 9.32 15.94
CA PRO A 17 -1.69 9.83 17.28
C PRO A 17 -2.04 8.65 18.19
N VAL A 18 -1.13 8.31 19.10
CA VAL A 18 -1.22 7.11 19.96
C VAL A 18 -2.43 7.15 20.91
N ASN A 19 -3.11 8.30 21.02
CA ASN A 19 -4.27 8.52 21.89
C ASN A 19 -5.51 9.09 21.16
N GLN A 20 -5.65 8.87 19.84
CA GLN A 20 -6.87 9.24 19.13
C GLN A 20 -7.36 8.09 18.26
N THR A 21 -8.68 7.84 18.27
CA THR A 21 -9.30 6.97 17.27
C THR A 21 -9.21 7.66 15.92
N VAL A 22 -8.21 7.31 15.11
CA VAL A 22 -8.09 7.80 13.72
C VAL A 22 -9.28 7.27 12.94
N SER A 23 -10.23 8.15 12.58
CA SER A 23 -11.33 7.74 11.71
C SER A 23 -10.77 7.51 10.30
N ASN A 24 -10.68 6.26 9.88
CA ASN A 24 -10.30 5.94 8.51
C ASN A 24 -11.45 6.41 7.58
N PRO A 25 -11.22 7.38 6.68
CA PRO A 25 -12.27 7.83 5.80
C PRO A 25 -12.74 6.65 4.95
N LYS A 26 -14.07 6.50 4.84
CA LYS A 26 -14.66 5.56 3.89
C LYS A 26 -14.32 6.08 2.50
N GLY A 27 -13.68 5.24 1.68
CA GLY A 27 -13.37 5.58 0.29
C GLY A 27 -14.64 5.90 -0.51
N SER A 28 -14.46 6.28 -1.78
CA SER A 28 -15.60 6.53 -2.67
C SER A 28 -16.54 5.32 -2.71
N GLY A 29 -17.85 5.56 -2.70
CA GLY A 29 -18.86 4.49 -2.74
C GLY A 29 -18.91 3.73 -4.07
N LYS A 30 -18.21 4.24 -5.09
CA LYS A 30 -18.04 3.64 -6.41
C LYS A 30 -16.58 3.71 -6.83
N PRO A 31 -16.09 2.75 -7.64
CA PRO A 31 -14.78 2.87 -8.27
C PRO A 31 -14.68 4.12 -9.13
N ASN A 32 -13.49 4.70 -9.22
CA ASN A 32 -13.23 5.84 -10.11
C ASN A 32 -13.14 5.39 -11.57
N ASP A 33 -12.64 4.18 -11.80
CA ASP A 33 -12.59 3.54 -13.11
C ASP A 33 -13.48 2.28 -13.08
N SER A 34 -14.36 2.16 -14.07
CA SER A 34 -15.27 1.01 -14.17
C SER A 34 -14.57 -0.27 -14.62
N HIS A 35 -13.45 -0.15 -15.35
CA HIS A 35 -12.66 -1.30 -15.79
C HIS A 35 -11.81 -1.88 -14.66
N GLU A 36 -11.44 -1.06 -13.67
CA GLU A 36 -10.60 -1.44 -12.53
C GLU A 36 -11.31 -1.23 -11.19
N PRO A 37 -12.37 -2.00 -10.90
CA PRO A 37 -13.20 -1.76 -9.73
C PRO A 37 -12.54 -2.13 -8.39
N TYR A 38 -11.49 -2.95 -8.41
CA TYR A 38 -10.87 -3.48 -7.19
C TYR A 38 -9.56 -2.76 -6.86
N THR A 39 -9.23 -2.69 -5.56
CA THR A 39 -8.00 -2.07 -5.07
C THR A 39 -7.00 -3.11 -4.58
N VAL A 40 -5.79 -3.11 -5.15
CA VAL A 40 -4.64 -3.90 -4.71
C VAL A 40 -3.70 -3.03 -3.86
N LYS A 41 -3.15 -3.60 -2.79
CA LYS A 41 -2.18 -2.96 -1.88
C LYS A 41 -1.03 -3.90 -1.55
N GLY A 42 0.11 -3.35 -1.13
CA GLY A 42 1.23 -4.10 -0.53
C GLY A 42 2.36 -4.48 -1.49
N GLY A 43 2.24 -4.16 -2.78
CA GLY A 43 3.28 -4.45 -3.77
C GLY A 43 3.44 -5.96 -4.04
N SER A 44 4.55 -6.33 -4.68
CA SER A 44 4.88 -7.73 -4.97
C SER A 44 6.39 -7.96 -4.88
N PHE A 45 6.82 -9.22 -4.92
CA PHE A 45 8.24 -9.60 -4.90
C PHE A 45 9.04 -9.08 -6.10
N LEU A 46 8.38 -8.65 -7.17
CA LEU A 46 8.99 -8.07 -8.36
C LEU A 46 9.29 -6.57 -8.24
N CYS A 47 9.01 -5.94 -7.10
CA CYS A 47 9.08 -4.48 -6.93
C CYS A 47 10.42 -4.06 -6.29
N PRO A 48 11.49 -3.76 -7.05
CA PRO A 48 12.72 -3.18 -6.51
C PRO A 48 12.56 -1.67 -6.28
N GLY A 49 13.30 -1.13 -5.30
CA GLY A 49 13.14 0.25 -4.83
C GLY A 49 13.42 1.35 -5.86
N ASN A 50 14.11 1.02 -6.96
CA ASN A 50 14.45 1.93 -8.05
C ASN A 50 13.41 1.98 -9.18
N TYR A 51 12.51 1.00 -9.27
CA TYR A 51 11.55 0.90 -10.37
C TYR A 51 10.11 1.06 -9.91
N CYS A 52 9.79 0.55 -8.72
CA CYS A 52 8.42 0.41 -8.28
C CYS A 52 8.24 1.03 -6.88
N VAL A 53 7.19 1.86 -6.75
CA VAL A 53 6.83 2.52 -5.48
C VAL A 53 5.70 1.80 -4.74
N ASN A 54 5.14 0.73 -5.34
CA ASN A 54 3.94 0.07 -4.87
C ASN A 54 4.12 -0.78 -3.60
N TYR A 55 5.36 -0.97 -3.13
CA TYR A 55 5.64 -1.62 -1.84
C TYR A 55 5.27 -0.77 -0.62
N ARG A 56 5.03 0.54 -0.82
CA ARG A 56 4.70 1.45 0.29
C ARG A 56 3.28 1.19 0.81
N PRO A 57 3.05 1.22 2.14
CA PRO A 57 1.72 0.96 2.73
C PRO A 57 0.61 1.91 2.27
N SER A 58 0.97 3.12 1.83
CA SER A 58 0.04 4.14 1.34
C SER A 58 -0.38 3.95 -0.13
N VAL A 59 0.10 2.92 -0.81
CA VAL A 59 -0.22 2.69 -2.22
C VAL A 59 -1.47 1.86 -2.39
N HIS A 60 -2.33 2.34 -3.29
CA HIS A 60 -3.58 1.73 -3.70
C HIS A 60 -3.63 1.76 -5.23
N ARG A 61 -3.77 0.61 -5.88
CA ARG A 61 -3.83 0.50 -7.35
C ARG A 61 -5.14 -0.13 -7.79
N GLY A 62 -5.74 0.40 -8.84
CA GLY A 62 -6.86 -0.22 -9.54
C GLY A 62 -6.42 -1.55 -10.16
N TYR A 63 -7.36 -2.50 -10.19
CA TYR A 63 -7.17 -3.76 -10.87
C TYR A 63 -8.50 -4.28 -11.42
N ALA A 64 -8.44 -4.84 -12.63
CA ALA A 64 -9.59 -5.46 -13.27
C ALA A 64 -9.98 -6.78 -12.56
N TYR A 65 -11.24 -7.15 -12.66
CA TYR A 65 -11.81 -8.29 -11.94
C TYR A 65 -11.47 -9.65 -12.58
N ASP A 66 -11.15 -9.63 -13.87
CA ASP A 66 -10.86 -10.79 -14.72
C ASP A 66 -9.35 -10.98 -14.95
N SER A 67 -8.54 -9.98 -14.60
CA SER A 67 -7.09 -10.07 -14.68
C SER A 67 -6.55 -10.88 -13.51
N GLY A 68 -5.57 -11.75 -13.78
CA GLY A 68 -4.87 -12.52 -12.75
C GLY A 68 -3.40 -12.68 -13.13
N THR A 69 -2.50 -12.38 -12.20
CA THR A 69 -1.06 -12.53 -12.38
C THR A 69 -0.44 -13.30 -11.24
N SER A 70 0.74 -13.89 -11.48
CA SER A 70 1.46 -14.71 -10.49
C SER A 70 1.99 -13.92 -9.28
N ASN A 71 1.94 -12.59 -9.32
CA ASN A 71 2.47 -11.69 -8.31
C ASN A 71 1.40 -10.89 -7.56
N ILE A 72 0.12 -11.21 -7.75
CA ILE A 72 -1.03 -10.58 -7.08
C ILE A 72 -1.83 -11.67 -6.36
N GLY A 73 -2.27 -11.36 -5.14
CA GLY A 73 -3.11 -12.25 -4.32
C GLY A 73 -3.98 -11.46 -3.35
N PHE A 74 -4.76 -12.16 -2.51
CA PHE A 74 -5.66 -11.55 -1.53
C PHE A 74 -5.57 -12.25 -0.17
N ARG A 75 -6.05 -11.55 0.87
CA ARG A 75 -6.24 -12.11 2.21
C ARG A 75 -7.68 -11.89 2.65
N CYS A 76 -8.25 -12.88 3.32
CA CYS A 76 -9.58 -12.75 3.91
C CYS A 76 -9.51 -12.03 5.25
N VAL A 77 -10.58 -11.32 5.60
CA VAL A 77 -10.79 -10.67 6.89
C VAL A 77 -12.23 -10.99 7.34
N LYS A 78 -12.45 -11.14 8.63
CA LYS A 78 -13.77 -11.36 9.22
C LYS A 78 -14.37 -10.04 9.72
#